data_AF-A0A960B3X8-F1
#
_entry.id   AF-A0A960B3X8-F1
#
_cell.length_a   1.000
_cell.length_b   1.000
_cell.length_c   1.000
_cell.angle_alpha   90.00
_cell.angle_beta   90.00
_cell.angle_gamma   90.00
#
_symmetry.space_group_name_H-M   'P 1'
#
loop_
_entity.id
_entity.type
_entity.pdbx_description
1 polymer ?
#
loop_
_entity_poly.entity_id
_entity_poly.type
_entity_poly.pdbx_seq_one_letter_code
_entity_poly.pdbx_strand_id
1 'polypeptide(L)'
;MTNGPLIVQSDKTLLLEIDHPNAAECRKAIAPFAELERSPEHVHTYRLTNLGLWNARAAGHDAEQVVDTLLRYSRYAVPHALLVDVAETMARFGRLRLEKHPTHGLVLVSTDRPVLEEVLRAKRIAGMIGNRIDDDTVAVHASERGNLKQALLKLGWPAEDLAGYVDGEAHPIELREEGWTLRDYQRDAAESFWHGGSGVVVLPCGAGKTIVGAAAMAAAKATTLIVVTNTVSARQWKEELLRRTDLTEDEIGEYS
;
A
#
# COMPACT_ATOMS: atom_id res chain seq x y z
N MET A 1 -20.69 -13.32 -26.61
CA MET A 1 -19.33 -13.59 -26.13
C MET A 1 -18.57 -12.27 -26.17
N THR A 2 -18.13 -11.79 -25.02
CA THR A 2 -17.28 -10.59 -24.93
C THR A 2 -15.93 -10.93 -25.56
N ASN A 3 -15.52 -10.19 -26.59
CA ASN A 3 -14.21 -10.35 -27.21
C ASN A 3 -13.17 -9.55 -26.42
N GLY A 4 -12.94 -9.96 -25.17
CA GLY A 4 -12.02 -9.30 -24.25
C GLY A 4 -10.57 -9.81 -24.34
N PRO A 5 -9.58 -9.01 -23.89
CA PRO A 5 -8.17 -9.40 -23.87
C PRO A 5 -7.79 -10.31 -22.68
N LEU A 6 -8.69 -10.50 -21.72
CA LEU A 6 -8.38 -11.16 -20.44
C LEU A 6 -8.99 -12.56 -20.37
N ILE A 7 -8.22 -13.54 -19.91
CA ILE A 7 -8.73 -14.86 -19.53
C ILE A 7 -8.66 -14.92 -18.01
N VAL A 8 -9.83 -15.12 -17.38
CA VAL A 8 -9.97 -15.16 -15.92
C VAL A 8 -10.14 -16.60 -15.48
N GLN A 9 -9.19 -17.11 -14.70
CA GLN A 9 -9.19 -18.50 -14.23
C GLN A 9 -9.72 -18.61 -12.80
N SER A 10 -10.27 -19.77 -12.44
CA SER A 10 -10.85 -20.03 -11.11
C SER A 10 -9.82 -20.00 -9.98
N ASP A 11 -8.53 -20.19 -10.30
CA ASP A 11 -7.41 -20.18 -9.35
C ASP A 11 -6.84 -18.77 -9.13
N LYS A 12 -7.60 -17.72 -9.47
CA LYS A 12 -7.23 -16.31 -9.37
C LYS A 12 -6.15 -15.85 -10.37
N THR A 13 -5.76 -16.70 -11.33
CA THR A 13 -4.85 -16.30 -12.42
C THR A 13 -5.61 -15.48 -13.47
N LEU A 14 -5.00 -14.38 -13.93
CA LEU A 14 -5.46 -13.58 -15.06
C LEU A 14 -4.42 -13.61 -16.17
N LEU A 15 -4.81 -14.02 -17.37
CA LEU A 15 -3.93 -14.03 -18.54
C LEU A 15 -4.36 -12.91 -19.48
N LEU A 16 -3.50 -11.92 -19.66
CA LEU A 16 -3.74 -10.76 -20.50
C LEU A 16 -2.99 -10.91 -21.83
N GLU A 17 -3.71 -10.99 -22.93
CA GLU A 17 -3.13 -11.00 -24.27
C GLU A 17 -2.73 -9.58 -24.69
N ILE A 18 -1.45 -9.40 -25.03
CA ILE A 18 -0.86 -8.07 -25.26
C ILE A 18 -1.18 -7.52 -26.65
N ASP A 19 -1.33 -8.40 -27.64
CA ASP A 19 -1.61 -8.02 -29.02
C ASP A 19 -3.08 -7.58 -29.25
N HIS A 20 -3.94 -7.72 -28.24
CA HIS A 20 -5.34 -7.33 -28.33
C HIS A 20 -5.49 -5.79 -28.26
N PRO A 21 -6.37 -5.15 -29.07
CA PRO A 21 -6.52 -3.69 -29.09
C PRO A 21 -6.81 -3.04 -27.72
N ASN A 22 -7.59 -3.73 -26.88
CA ASN A 22 -7.94 -3.25 -25.53
C ASN A 22 -6.94 -3.64 -24.43
N ALA A 23 -5.79 -4.25 -24.77
CA ALA A 23 -4.85 -4.77 -23.77
C ALA A 23 -4.30 -3.69 -22.84
N ALA A 24 -3.98 -2.51 -23.39
CA ALA A 24 -3.45 -1.39 -22.60
C ALA A 24 -4.48 -0.84 -21.61
N GLU A 25 -5.75 -0.76 -22.02
CA GLU A 25 -6.85 -0.32 -21.17
C GLU A 25 -7.14 -1.35 -20.08
N CYS A 26 -7.25 -2.63 -20.46
CA CYS A 26 -7.42 -3.73 -19.50
C CYS A 26 -6.28 -3.79 -18.49
N ARG A 27 -5.03 -3.59 -18.91
CA ARG A 27 -3.87 -3.54 -18.01
C ARG A 27 -4.03 -2.46 -16.95
N LYS A 28 -4.46 -1.26 -17.34
CA LYS A 28 -4.72 -0.16 -16.39
C LYS A 28 -5.88 -0.50 -15.46
N ALA A 29 -6.93 -1.12 -15.99
CA ALA A 29 -8.13 -1.45 -15.22
C ALA A 29 -7.89 -2.51 -14.14
N ILE A 30 -7.03 -3.50 -14.38
CA ILE A 30 -6.71 -4.56 -13.39
C ILE A 30 -5.60 -4.17 -12.41
N ALA A 31 -4.78 -3.16 -12.75
CA ALA A 31 -3.63 -2.76 -11.95
C ALA A 31 -3.92 -2.44 -10.47
N PRO A 32 -5.08 -1.87 -10.08
CA PRO A 32 -5.36 -1.59 -8.68
C PRO A 32 -5.49 -2.83 -7.80
N PHE A 33 -5.86 -3.99 -8.36
CA PHE A 33 -6.24 -5.17 -7.58
C PHE A 33 -5.55 -6.48 -8.02
N ALA A 34 -4.76 -6.46 -9.10
CA ALA A 34 -4.04 -7.62 -9.61
C ALA A 34 -2.53 -7.37 -9.66
N GLU A 35 -1.75 -8.34 -9.20
CA GLU A 35 -0.29 -8.27 -9.16
C GLU A 35 0.30 -8.96 -10.41
N LEU A 36 1.31 -8.34 -11.04
CA LEU A 36 2.01 -8.92 -12.18
C LEU A 36 2.95 -10.04 -11.70
N GLU A 37 2.74 -11.27 -12.17
CA GLU A 37 3.64 -12.40 -11.91
C GLU A 37 4.70 -12.56 -13.01
N ARG A 38 4.29 -12.44 -14.29
CA ARG A 38 5.17 -12.66 -15.45
C ARG A 38 4.75 -11.78 -16.63
N SER A 39 5.72 -11.27 -17.38
CA SER A 39 5.50 -10.45 -18.58
C SER A 39 6.32 -10.92 -19.79
N PRO A 40 6.03 -12.12 -20.35
CA PRO A 40 6.58 -12.53 -21.63
C PRO A 40 5.90 -11.80 -22.79
N GLU A 41 6.41 -11.99 -24.01
CA GLU A 41 6.10 -11.18 -25.20
C GLU A 41 4.59 -11.08 -25.53
N HIS A 42 3.85 -12.19 -25.46
CA HIS A 42 2.46 -12.24 -25.95
C HIS A 42 1.39 -12.25 -24.86
N VAL A 43 1.68 -12.83 -23.69
CA VAL A 43 0.68 -13.04 -22.64
C VAL A 43 1.26 -12.71 -21.27
N HIS A 44 0.80 -11.63 -20.67
CA HIS A 44 1.17 -11.30 -19.29
C HIS A 44 0.30 -12.11 -18.31
N THR A 45 0.92 -12.62 -17.25
CA THR A 45 0.25 -13.34 -16.16
C THR A 45 0.16 -12.43 -14.95
N TYR A 46 -1.06 -12.21 -14.48
CA TYR A 46 -1.36 -11.52 -13.23
C TYR A 46 -2.07 -12.46 -12.25
N ARG A 47 -2.08 -12.10 -10.98
CA ARG A 47 -2.76 -12.82 -9.89
C ARG A 47 -3.67 -11.89 -9.11
N LEU A 48 -4.90 -12.31 -8.87
CA LEU A 48 -5.72 -11.69 -7.82
C LEU A 48 -5.23 -12.22 -6.47
N THR A 49 -4.73 -11.31 -5.63
CA THR A 49 -4.31 -11.63 -4.26
C THR A 49 -5.30 -10.99 -3.28
N ASN A 50 -5.48 -11.60 -2.11
CA ASN A 50 -6.34 -11.00 -1.08
C ASN A 50 -5.80 -9.62 -0.66
N LEU A 51 -4.48 -9.48 -0.57
CA LEU A 51 -3.82 -8.20 -0.29
C LEU A 51 -4.11 -7.16 -1.38
N GLY A 52 -4.01 -7.52 -2.67
CA GLY A 52 -4.34 -6.64 -3.79
C GLY A 52 -5.79 -6.17 -3.75
N LEU A 53 -6.74 -7.08 -3.48
CA LEU A 53 -8.16 -6.75 -3.32
C LEU A 53 -8.42 -5.80 -2.14
N TRP A 54 -7.77 -6.02 -1.00
CA TRP A 54 -7.88 -5.14 0.17
C TRP A 54 -7.21 -3.78 -0.05
N ASN A 55 -6.08 -3.74 -0.74
CA ASN A 55 -5.41 -2.49 -1.12
C ASN A 55 -6.29 -1.69 -2.09
N ALA A 56 -6.91 -2.34 -3.06
CA ALA A 56 -7.88 -1.70 -3.95
C ALA A 56 -9.04 -1.10 -3.15
N ARG A 57 -9.55 -1.84 -2.16
CA ARG A 57 -10.62 -1.36 -1.28
C ARG A 57 -10.21 -0.16 -0.44
N ALA A 58 -9.00 -0.17 0.11
CA ALA A 58 -8.41 0.95 0.84
C ALA A 58 -8.21 2.19 -0.07
N ALA A 59 -7.91 1.97 -1.35
CA ALA A 59 -7.77 3.02 -2.36
C ALA A 59 -9.12 3.53 -2.92
N GLY A 60 -10.26 3.05 -2.39
CA GLY A 60 -11.59 3.51 -2.77
C GLY A 60 -12.28 2.71 -3.88
N HIS A 61 -11.70 1.59 -4.33
CA HIS A 61 -12.37 0.68 -5.26
C HIS A 61 -13.34 -0.25 -4.52
N ASP A 62 -14.57 -0.36 -5.00
CA ASP A 62 -15.53 -1.33 -4.46
C ASP A 62 -15.48 -2.68 -5.21
N ALA A 63 -16.14 -3.69 -4.65
CA ALA A 63 -16.17 -5.02 -5.25
C ALA A 63 -16.93 -5.05 -6.58
N GLU A 64 -17.92 -4.17 -6.76
CA GLU A 64 -18.72 -4.10 -7.98
C GLU A 64 -17.85 -3.64 -9.17
N GLN A 65 -17.02 -2.62 -8.96
CA GLN A 65 -16.05 -2.14 -9.95
C GLN A 65 -15.04 -3.21 -10.36
N VAL A 66 -14.53 -3.99 -9.39
CA VAL A 66 -13.59 -5.09 -9.67
C VAL A 66 -14.29 -6.19 -10.47
N VAL A 67 -15.49 -6.60 -10.04
CA VAL A 67 -16.30 -7.62 -10.72
C VAL A 67 -16.67 -7.17 -12.13
N ASP A 68 -17.13 -5.93 -12.31
CA ASP A 68 -17.44 -5.35 -13.62
C ASP A 68 -16.21 -5.32 -14.52
N THR A 69 -15.04 -4.94 -14.00
CA THR A 69 -13.78 -4.96 -14.76
C THR A 69 -13.46 -6.37 -15.26
N LEU A 70 -13.56 -7.38 -14.38
CA LEU A 70 -13.32 -8.78 -14.77
C LEU A 70 -14.32 -9.23 -15.84
N LEU A 71 -15.61 -8.94 -15.68
CA LEU A 71 -16.65 -9.32 -16.64
C LEU A 71 -16.49 -8.62 -17.99
N ARG A 72 -16.21 -7.32 -17.97
CA ARG A 72 -16.07 -6.46 -19.16
C ARG A 72 -14.92 -6.91 -20.04
N TYR A 73 -13.76 -7.21 -19.45
CA TYR A 73 -12.55 -7.57 -20.20
C TYR A 73 -12.36 -9.07 -20.40
N SER A 74 -13.19 -9.93 -19.79
CA SER A 74 -13.03 -11.37 -19.97
C SER A 74 -13.45 -11.82 -21.36
N ARG A 75 -12.61 -12.64 -21.99
CA ARG A 75 -12.92 -13.38 -23.22
C ARG A 75 -13.96 -14.47 -23.00
N TYR A 76 -13.90 -15.11 -21.83
CA TYR A 76 -14.75 -16.24 -21.46
C TYR A 76 -15.66 -15.85 -20.30
N ALA A 77 -16.65 -16.69 -19.99
CA ALA A 77 -17.44 -16.48 -18.80
C ALA A 77 -16.54 -16.56 -17.55
N VAL A 78 -16.60 -15.53 -16.71
CA VAL A 78 -15.86 -15.53 -15.43
C VAL A 78 -16.51 -16.54 -14.49
N PRO A 79 -15.74 -17.42 -13.83
CA PRO A 79 -16.29 -18.37 -12.87
C PRO A 79 -17.07 -17.66 -11.76
N HIS A 80 -18.34 -18.03 -11.54
CA HIS A 80 -19.18 -17.38 -10.53
C HIS A 80 -18.59 -17.46 -9.11
N ALA A 81 -17.98 -18.60 -8.76
CA ALA A 81 -17.31 -18.78 -7.48
C ALA A 81 -16.18 -17.75 -7.24
N LEU A 82 -15.47 -17.33 -8.29
CA LEU A 82 -14.45 -16.30 -8.19
C LEU A 82 -15.07 -14.92 -7.92
N LEU A 83 -16.18 -14.60 -8.58
CA LEU A 83 -16.88 -13.32 -8.36
C LEU A 83 -17.37 -13.19 -6.91
N VAL A 84 -17.91 -14.29 -6.36
CA VAL A 84 -18.32 -14.37 -4.95
C VAL A 84 -17.12 -14.22 -4.02
N ASP A 85 -16.03 -14.94 -4.27
CA ASP A 85 -14.79 -14.84 -3.48
C ASP A 85 -14.19 -13.42 -3.47
N VAL A 86 -14.20 -12.72 -4.61
CA VAL A 86 -13.76 -11.32 -4.71
C VAL A 86 -14.63 -10.42 -3.83
N ALA A 87 -15.95 -10.53 -3.94
CA ALA A 87 -16.89 -9.72 -3.16
C ALA A 87 -16.77 -9.99 -1.66
N GLU A 88 -16.73 -11.26 -1.25
CA GLU A 88 -16.56 -11.65 0.15
C GLU A 88 -15.21 -11.20 0.71
N THR A 89 -14.13 -11.34 -0.06
CA THR A 89 -12.79 -10.91 0.37
C THR A 89 -12.75 -9.41 0.60
N MET A 90 -13.23 -8.60 -0.35
CA MET A 90 -13.24 -7.14 -0.22
C MET A 90 -14.15 -6.65 0.91
N ALA A 91 -15.25 -7.36 1.18
CA ALA A 91 -16.18 -7.03 2.28
C ALA A 91 -15.59 -7.27 3.68
N ARG A 92 -14.41 -7.87 3.81
CA ARG A 92 -13.70 -8.00 5.10
C ARG A 92 -12.96 -6.73 5.51
N PHE A 93 -12.55 -5.91 4.55
CA PHE A 93 -11.88 -4.66 4.83
C PHE A 93 -12.83 -3.65 5.50
N GLY A 94 -12.34 -2.94 6.52
CA GLY A 94 -13.12 -1.96 7.29
C GLY A 94 -13.96 -2.55 8.43
N ARG A 95 -14.09 -3.88 8.55
CA ARG A 95 -14.75 -4.51 9.72
C ARG A 95 -13.95 -4.35 11.01
N LEU A 96 -12.65 -4.17 10.87
CA LEU A 96 -11.72 -3.84 11.94
C LEU A 96 -11.04 -2.52 11.59
N ARG A 97 -11.03 -1.59 12.53
CA ARG A 97 -10.44 -0.25 12.38
C ARG A 97 -9.49 0.02 13.52
N LEU A 98 -8.27 0.44 13.21
CA LEU A 98 -7.34 0.98 14.19
C LEU A 98 -7.59 2.48 14.27
N GLU A 99 -7.91 2.96 15.46
CA GLU A 99 -8.28 4.36 15.69
C GLU A 99 -7.51 4.95 16.88
N LYS A 100 -7.35 6.28 16.89
CA LYS A 100 -6.77 7.00 18.02
C LYS A 100 -7.90 7.45 18.94
N HIS A 101 -8.07 6.75 20.07
CA HIS A 101 -9.02 7.09 21.11
C HIS A 101 -8.50 8.24 21.99
N PRO A 102 -9.32 9.25 22.32
CA PRO A 102 -8.90 10.41 23.12
C PRO A 102 -8.30 10.07 24.49
N THR A 103 -8.81 9.02 25.15
CA THR A 103 -8.40 8.62 26.51
C THR A 103 -7.59 7.33 26.56
N HIS A 104 -7.69 6.47 25.54
CA HIS A 104 -7.14 5.11 25.58
C HIS A 104 -5.97 4.92 24.60
N GLY A 105 -5.60 5.96 23.86
CA GLY A 105 -4.53 5.88 22.87
C GLY A 105 -4.96 5.06 21.67
N LEU A 106 -4.16 4.06 21.27
CA LEU A 106 -4.49 3.23 20.11
C LEU A 106 -5.53 2.17 20.49
N VAL A 107 -6.60 2.05 19.70
CA VAL A 107 -7.66 1.06 19.89
C VAL A 107 -7.95 0.32 18.60
N LEU A 108 -8.45 -0.91 18.73
CA LEU A 108 -9.04 -1.69 17.64
C LEU A 108 -10.56 -1.70 17.85
N VAL A 109 -11.28 -1.10 16.91
CA VAL A 109 -12.74 -1.00 16.86
C VAL A 109 -13.27 -1.98 15.82
N SER A 110 -14.38 -2.65 16.09
CA SER A 110 -15.06 -3.47 15.10
C SER A 110 -16.49 -3.03 14.85
N THR A 111 -16.96 -3.18 13.61
CA THR A 111 -18.39 -3.09 13.28
C THR A 111 -19.07 -4.47 13.25
N ASP A 112 -18.32 -5.54 13.57
CA ASP A 112 -18.75 -6.92 13.47
C ASP A 112 -18.22 -7.70 14.69
N ARG A 113 -19.03 -7.74 15.75
CA ARG A 113 -18.65 -8.33 17.04
C ARG A 113 -18.17 -9.78 16.95
N PRO A 114 -18.83 -10.69 16.20
CA PRO A 114 -18.29 -12.02 15.93
C PRO A 114 -16.85 -12.02 15.40
N VAL A 115 -16.52 -11.12 14.48
CA VAL A 115 -15.16 -11.00 13.93
C VAL A 115 -14.18 -10.54 15.00
N LEU A 116 -14.55 -9.57 15.83
CA LEU A 116 -13.72 -9.14 16.96
C LEU A 116 -13.45 -10.30 17.92
N GLU A 117 -14.48 -11.06 18.30
CA GLU A 117 -14.33 -12.23 19.18
C GLU A 117 -13.42 -13.31 18.59
N GLU A 118 -13.55 -13.58 17.29
CA GLU A 118 -12.68 -14.53 16.57
C GLU A 118 -11.21 -14.09 16.65
N VAL A 119 -10.95 -12.81 16.34
CA VAL A 119 -9.61 -12.22 16.35
C VAL A 119 -9.00 -12.23 17.75
N LEU A 120 -9.75 -11.86 18.78
CA LEU A 120 -9.26 -11.81 20.16
C LEU A 120 -8.88 -13.18 20.72
N ARG A 121 -9.49 -14.25 20.21
CA ARG A 121 -9.15 -15.64 20.59
C ARG A 121 -7.93 -16.17 19.85
N ALA A 122 -7.49 -15.51 18.78
CA ALA A 122 -6.36 -15.97 18.00
C ALA A 122 -5.05 -15.78 18.78
N LYS A 123 -4.33 -16.88 19.04
CA LYS A 123 -3.05 -16.87 19.77
C LYS A 123 -2.01 -15.91 19.19
N ARG A 124 -2.07 -15.63 17.88
CA ARG A 124 -1.16 -14.71 17.17
C ARG A 124 -1.33 -13.25 17.59
N ILE A 125 -2.49 -12.89 18.14
CA ILE A 125 -2.86 -11.53 18.56
C ILE A 125 -2.51 -11.29 20.05
N ALA A 126 -2.26 -12.37 20.80
CA ALA A 126 -1.91 -12.29 22.21
C ALA A 126 -0.67 -11.41 22.43
N GLY A 127 -0.76 -10.51 23.41
CA GLY A 127 0.30 -9.55 23.73
C GLY A 127 0.28 -8.24 22.93
N MET A 128 -0.50 -8.17 21.84
CA MET A 128 -0.69 -6.95 21.04
C MET A 128 -1.90 -6.11 21.50
N ILE A 129 -2.84 -6.76 22.18
CA ILE A 129 -4.10 -6.20 22.66
C ILE A 129 -4.04 -6.02 24.17
N GLY A 130 -4.61 -4.92 24.67
CA GLY A 130 -4.77 -4.61 26.08
C GLY A 130 -6.18 -4.95 26.61
N ASN A 131 -6.66 -4.15 27.56
CA ASN A 131 -7.98 -4.35 28.15
C ASN A 131 -9.10 -4.10 27.13
N ARG A 132 -10.19 -4.86 27.26
CA ARG A 132 -11.45 -4.56 26.58
C ARG A 132 -12.05 -3.28 27.16
N ILE A 133 -12.43 -2.36 26.29
CA ILE A 133 -13.02 -1.05 26.66
C ILE A 133 -14.54 -1.19 26.69
N ASP A 134 -15.10 -1.75 25.63
CA ASP A 134 -16.52 -2.06 25.50
C ASP A 134 -16.71 -3.32 24.61
N ASP A 135 -17.94 -3.62 24.22
CA ASP A 135 -18.24 -4.82 23.45
C ASP A 135 -17.55 -4.87 22.07
N ASP A 136 -17.29 -3.72 21.46
CA ASP A 136 -16.84 -3.58 20.08
C ASP A 136 -15.44 -2.94 19.99
N THR A 137 -14.83 -2.60 21.13
CA THR A 137 -13.55 -1.88 21.22
C THR A 137 -12.57 -2.52 22.21
N VAL A 138 -11.32 -2.68 21.79
CA VAL A 138 -10.22 -3.12 22.65
C VAL A 138 -9.02 -2.18 22.55
N ALA A 139 -8.30 -2.00 23.66
CA ALA A 139 -7.04 -1.27 23.66
C ALA A 139 -5.97 -2.03 22.85
N VAL A 140 -5.06 -1.31 22.21
CA VAL A 140 -3.93 -1.88 21.45
C VAL A 140 -2.64 -1.28 21.96
N HIS A 141 -1.60 -2.11 22.11
CA HIS A 141 -0.27 -1.62 22.44
C HIS A 141 0.30 -0.87 21.24
N ALA A 142 0.62 0.42 21.41
CA ALA A 142 1.05 1.28 20.29
C ALA A 142 2.29 0.75 19.56
N SER A 143 3.24 0.14 20.29
CA SER A 143 4.44 -0.51 19.72
C SER A 143 4.11 -1.71 18.84
N GLU A 144 2.95 -2.34 19.05
CA GLU A 144 2.52 -3.54 18.34
C GLU A 144 1.61 -3.24 17.15
N ARG A 145 1.30 -1.96 16.83
CA ARG A 145 0.41 -1.57 15.72
C ARG A 145 0.75 -2.28 14.41
N GLY A 146 2.03 -2.29 14.03
CA GLY A 146 2.51 -2.97 12.81
C GLY A 146 2.36 -4.49 12.87
N ASN A 147 2.76 -5.10 13.99
CA ASN A 147 2.66 -6.55 14.20
C ASN A 147 1.20 -7.01 14.20
N LEU A 148 0.32 -6.23 14.84
CA LEU A 148 -1.11 -6.47 14.85
C LEU A 148 -1.68 -6.44 13.44
N LYS A 149 -1.38 -5.41 12.63
CA LYS A 149 -1.82 -5.36 11.23
C LYS A 149 -1.36 -6.59 10.43
N GLN A 150 -0.11 -7.02 10.59
CA GLN A 150 0.38 -8.23 9.93
C GLN A 150 -0.33 -9.50 10.42
N ALA A 151 -0.59 -9.61 11.72
CA ALA A 151 -1.27 -10.75 12.30
C ALA A 151 -2.73 -10.83 11.82
N LEU A 152 -3.43 -9.70 11.82
CA LEU A 152 -4.79 -9.54 11.31
C LEU A 152 -4.89 -9.88 9.82
N LEU A 153 -3.94 -9.42 9.01
CA LEU A 153 -3.86 -9.77 7.59
C LEU A 153 -3.71 -11.28 7.37
N LYS A 154 -2.85 -11.94 8.17
CA LYS A 154 -2.67 -13.41 8.12
C LYS A 154 -3.88 -14.19 8.62
N LEU A 155 -4.72 -13.59 9.45
CA LEU A 155 -6.01 -14.16 9.89
C LEU A 155 -7.13 -13.93 8.86
N GLY A 156 -6.89 -13.11 7.84
CA GLY A 156 -7.88 -12.81 6.81
C GLY A 156 -8.84 -11.66 7.17
N TRP A 157 -8.49 -10.86 8.18
CA TRP A 157 -9.27 -9.73 8.66
C TRP A 157 -8.41 -8.46 8.69
N PRO A 158 -8.10 -7.85 7.52
CA PRO A 158 -7.25 -6.66 7.48
C PRO A 158 -7.89 -5.51 8.26
N ALA A 159 -7.10 -4.83 9.10
CA ALA A 159 -7.54 -3.60 9.74
C ALA A 159 -7.32 -2.40 8.81
N GLU A 160 -8.36 -1.58 8.68
CA GLU A 160 -8.23 -0.22 8.17
C GLU A 160 -7.57 0.65 9.25
N ASP A 161 -6.58 1.44 8.88
CA ASP A 161 -5.73 2.12 9.85
C ASP A 161 -5.94 3.63 9.83
N LEU A 162 -6.79 4.11 10.74
CA LEU A 162 -7.25 5.49 10.87
C LEU A 162 -6.63 6.21 12.08
N ALA A 163 -5.70 5.56 12.80
CA ALA A 163 -5.07 6.15 13.98
C ALA A 163 -4.14 7.33 13.66
N GLY A 164 -3.89 7.58 12.37
CA GLY A 164 -3.03 8.65 11.87
C GLY A 164 -1.55 8.40 12.17
N TYR A 165 -0.74 9.43 11.92
CA TYR A 165 0.68 9.47 12.27
C TYR A 165 0.91 10.43 13.41
N VAL A 166 2.02 10.24 14.13
CA VAL A 166 2.54 11.28 15.02
C VAL A 166 3.38 12.20 14.15
N ASP A 167 3.24 13.52 14.35
CA ASP A 167 4.07 14.48 13.64
C ASP A 167 5.54 14.19 13.94
N GLY A 168 6.35 14.12 12.88
CA GLY A 168 7.79 13.99 13.01
C GLY A 168 8.40 15.24 13.65
N GLU A 169 9.61 15.10 14.20
CA GLU A 169 10.39 16.26 14.62
C GLU A 169 10.62 17.17 13.42
N ALA A 170 10.26 18.44 13.54
CA ALA A 170 10.39 19.41 12.45
C ALA A 170 11.86 19.64 12.12
N HIS A 171 12.20 19.55 10.83
CA HIS A 171 13.53 19.77 10.32
C HIS A 171 13.43 20.48 8.96
N PRO A 172 13.78 21.78 8.89
CA PRO A 172 13.77 22.51 7.63
C PRO A 172 14.67 21.85 6.61
N ILE A 173 14.11 21.57 5.43
CA ILE A 173 14.83 21.06 4.29
C ILE A 173 14.16 21.55 3.02
N GLU A 174 14.94 22.09 2.09
CA GLU A 174 14.51 22.59 0.80
C GLU A 174 15.35 21.99 -0.32
N LEU A 175 14.72 21.74 -1.47
CA LEU A 175 15.44 21.29 -2.66
C LEU A 175 16.21 22.45 -3.28
N ARG A 176 17.49 22.22 -3.60
CA ARG A 176 18.31 23.12 -4.41
C ARG A 176 18.18 22.76 -5.89
N GLU A 177 17.28 23.43 -6.60
CA GLU A 177 17.04 23.26 -8.05
C GLU A 177 17.94 24.15 -8.93
N GLU A 178 19.18 24.43 -8.48
CA GLU A 178 20.13 25.22 -9.28
C GLU A 178 20.70 24.39 -10.43
N GLY A 179 20.35 24.75 -11.67
CA GLY A 179 20.84 24.07 -12.87
C GLY A 179 20.18 22.72 -13.17
N TRP A 180 19.10 22.36 -12.45
CA TRP A 180 18.28 21.19 -12.73
C TRP A 180 16.90 21.36 -12.10
N THR A 181 15.89 20.65 -12.59
CA THR A 181 14.56 20.63 -11.98
C THR A 181 14.04 19.21 -11.83
N LEU A 182 13.11 19.00 -10.90
CA LEU A 182 12.33 17.77 -10.83
C LEU A 182 11.58 17.55 -12.14
N ARG A 183 11.66 16.32 -12.66
CA ARG A 183 10.82 15.89 -13.78
C ARG A 183 9.37 15.76 -13.30
N ASP A 184 8.41 15.95 -14.19
CA ASP A 184 6.98 15.93 -13.86
C ASP A 184 6.59 14.66 -13.08
N TYR A 185 6.96 13.49 -13.57
CA TYR A 185 6.65 12.22 -12.89
C TYR A 185 7.30 12.09 -11.49
N GLN A 186 8.41 12.79 -11.22
CA GLN A 186 9.07 12.78 -9.92
C GLN A 186 8.33 13.68 -8.93
N ARG A 187 7.84 14.84 -9.41
CA ARG A 187 7.01 15.76 -8.65
C ARG A 187 5.67 15.10 -8.30
N ASP A 188 4.99 14.55 -9.29
CA ASP A 188 3.71 13.84 -9.10
C ASP A 188 3.86 12.69 -8.10
N ALA A 189 4.96 11.94 -8.18
CA ALA A 189 5.23 10.84 -7.26
C ALA A 189 5.46 11.32 -5.81
N ALA A 190 6.21 12.41 -5.61
CA ALA A 190 6.46 12.97 -4.29
C ALA A 190 5.19 13.60 -3.67
N GLU A 191 4.43 14.37 -4.46
CA GLU A 191 3.16 14.98 -4.03
C GLU A 191 2.12 13.92 -3.69
N SER A 192 1.95 12.91 -4.55
CA SER A 192 1.01 11.81 -4.30
C SER A 192 1.37 11.04 -3.04
N PHE A 193 2.66 10.81 -2.80
CA PHE A 193 3.13 10.14 -1.58
C PHE A 193 2.82 10.98 -0.33
N TRP A 194 3.09 12.28 -0.36
CA TRP A 194 2.84 13.18 0.77
C TRP A 194 1.34 13.28 1.10
N HIS A 195 0.50 13.49 0.08
CA HIS A 195 -0.95 13.55 0.27
C HIS A 195 -1.55 12.22 0.73
N GLY A 196 -0.96 11.09 0.33
CA GLY A 196 -1.38 9.75 0.78
C GLY A 196 -0.99 9.41 2.21
N GLY A 197 -0.10 10.19 2.85
CA GLY A 197 0.40 9.96 4.21
C GLY A 197 1.42 8.81 4.34
N SER A 198 1.19 7.68 3.66
CA SER A 198 2.21 6.64 3.45
C SER A 198 1.95 5.86 2.16
N GLY A 199 2.98 5.26 1.58
CA GLY A 199 2.81 4.47 0.36
C GLY A 199 4.09 3.85 -0.16
N VAL A 200 4.02 3.32 -1.38
CA VAL A 200 5.17 2.75 -2.10
C VAL A 200 5.25 3.40 -3.47
N VAL A 201 6.39 4.02 -3.79
CA VAL A 201 6.68 4.59 -5.11
C VAL A 201 7.60 3.64 -5.85
N VAL A 202 7.13 3.10 -6.99
CA VAL A 202 7.90 2.16 -7.82
C VAL A 202 8.50 2.90 -9.02
N LEU A 203 9.84 2.93 -9.08
CA LEU A 203 10.59 3.58 -10.17
C LEU A 203 11.69 2.65 -10.70
N PRO A 204 11.93 2.60 -12.02
CA PRO A 204 13.00 1.80 -12.59
C PRO A 204 14.38 2.31 -12.15
N CYS A 205 15.43 1.51 -12.38
CA CYS A 205 16.81 1.94 -12.12
C CYS A 205 17.13 3.18 -12.98
N GLY A 206 17.82 4.17 -12.40
CA GLY A 206 18.17 5.42 -13.08
C GLY A 206 17.06 6.47 -13.20
N ALA A 207 15.81 6.18 -12.79
CA ALA A 207 14.71 7.15 -12.86
C ALA A 207 14.73 8.25 -11.77
N GLY A 208 15.72 8.22 -10.88
CA GLY A 208 15.87 9.21 -9.80
C GLY A 208 15.07 8.87 -8.54
N LYS A 209 15.15 7.62 -8.06
CA LYS A 209 14.54 7.19 -6.78
C LYS A 209 14.95 8.09 -5.61
N THR A 210 16.24 8.38 -5.51
CA THR A 210 16.81 9.26 -4.48
C THR A 210 16.25 10.68 -4.56
N ILE A 211 16.07 11.20 -5.78
CA ILE A 211 15.53 12.54 -6.02
C ILE A 211 14.07 12.63 -5.55
N VAL A 212 13.25 11.61 -5.83
CA VAL A 212 11.87 11.57 -5.32
C VAL A 212 11.84 11.49 -3.80
N GLY A 213 12.76 10.73 -3.18
CA GLY A 213 12.91 10.72 -1.73
C GLY A 213 13.29 12.08 -1.15
N ALA A 214 14.26 12.78 -1.74
CA ALA A 214 14.64 14.13 -1.34
C ALA A 214 13.48 15.14 -1.49
N ALA A 215 12.68 15.02 -2.55
CA ALA A 215 11.48 15.83 -2.73
C ALA A 215 10.42 15.54 -1.67
N ALA A 216 10.21 14.26 -1.31
CA ALA A 216 9.32 13.88 -0.23
C ALA A 216 9.80 14.41 1.13
N MET A 217 11.12 14.39 1.39
CA MET A 217 11.72 14.99 2.59
C MET A 217 11.46 16.51 2.64
N ALA A 218 11.69 17.22 1.54
CA ALA A 218 11.46 18.66 1.44
C ALA A 218 9.98 19.05 1.59
N ALA A 219 9.06 18.20 1.14
CA ALA A 219 7.63 18.36 1.38
C ALA A 219 7.26 18.12 2.85
N ALA A 220 7.86 17.11 3.48
CA ALA A 220 7.57 16.74 4.86
C ALA A 220 8.17 17.70 5.90
N LYS A 221 9.33 18.31 5.61
CA LYS A 221 10.08 19.21 6.51
C LYS A 221 10.26 18.63 7.91
N ALA A 222 10.63 17.35 7.96
CA ALA A 222 10.77 16.58 9.19
C ALA A 222 12.01 15.67 9.15
N THR A 223 12.54 15.38 10.33
CA THR A 223 13.65 14.43 10.51
C THR A 223 13.30 13.10 9.86
N THR A 224 14.15 12.64 8.94
CA THR A 224 13.87 11.46 8.11
C THR A 224 14.89 10.35 8.36
N LEU A 225 14.39 9.14 8.64
CA LEU A 225 15.22 7.93 8.68
C LEU A 225 15.24 7.26 7.30
N ILE A 226 16.42 7.19 6.69
CA ILE A 226 16.63 6.49 5.43
C ILE A 226 17.28 5.14 5.73
N VAL A 227 16.58 4.05 5.37
CA VAL A 227 17.08 2.68 5.54
C VAL A 227 17.52 2.12 4.20
N VAL A 228 18.77 1.66 4.12
CA VAL A 228 19.38 1.09 2.92
C VAL A 228 20.00 -0.27 3.21
N THR A 229 20.28 -1.03 2.16
CA THR A 229 20.78 -2.42 2.29
C THR A 229 22.27 -2.52 2.61
N ASN A 230 23.06 -1.46 2.40
CA ASN A 230 24.50 -1.46 2.64
C ASN A 230 25.05 -0.03 2.78
N THR A 231 26.26 0.09 3.32
CA THR A 231 26.96 1.36 3.57
C THR A 231 27.24 2.16 2.30
N VAL A 232 27.46 1.50 1.14
CA VAL A 232 27.70 2.20 -0.13
C VAL A 232 26.44 2.98 -0.54
N SER A 233 25.26 2.36 -0.43
CA SER A 233 23.99 3.04 -0.66
C SER A 233 23.75 4.17 0.33
N ALA A 234 24.16 4.03 1.60
CA ALA A 234 24.02 5.08 2.61
C ALA A 234 24.81 6.33 2.20
N ARG A 235 26.07 6.14 1.79
CA ARG A 235 26.93 7.23 1.31
C ARG A 235 26.41 7.87 0.04
N GLN A 236 25.86 7.09 -0.90
CA GLN A 236 25.20 7.62 -2.10
C GLN A 236 24.00 8.51 -1.76
N TRP A 237 23.19 8.12 -0.77
CA TRP A 237 22.11 8.96 -0.27
C TRP A 237 22.64 10.24 0.35
N LYS A 238 23.64 10.15 1.23
CA LYS A 238 24.27 11.32 1.86
C LYS A 238 24.83 12.29 0.82
N GLU A 239 25.60 11.81 -0.15
CA GLU A 239 26.18 12.64 -1.22
C GLU A 239 25.09 13.34 -2.06
N GLU A 240 24.02 12.62 -2.42
CA GLU A 240 22.95 13.22 -3.23
C GLU A 240 22.12 14.21 -2.43
N LEU A 241 21.85 13.97 -1.14
CA LEU A 241 21.17 14.93 -0.27
C LEU A 241 21.97 16.23 -0.13
N LEU A 242 23.26 16.14 0.17
CA LEU A 242 24.14 17.33 0.26
C LEU A 242 24.20 18.13 -1.05
N ARG A 243 24.09 17.43 -2.19
CA ARG A 243 24.09 18.06 -3.51
C ARG A 243 22.76 18.71 -3.87
N ARG A 244 21.64 18.10 -3.48
CA ARG A 244 20.29 18.41 -3.98
C ARG A 244 19.40 19.13 -2.98
N THR A 245 19.85 19.28 -1.74
CA THR A 245 19.11 19.95 -0.68
C THR A 245 19.96 21.03 -0.01
N ASP A 246 19.35 21.79 0.90
CA ASP A 246 20.04 22.76 1.73
C ASP A 246 20.68 22.19 3.00
N LEU A 247 20.53 20.88 3.24
CA LEU A 247 21.18 20.17 4.35
C LEU A 247 22.71 20.31 4.34
N THR A 248 23.27 20.39 5.52
CA THR A 248 24.70 20.35 5.79
C THR A 248 25.16 18.95 6.20
N GLU A 249 26.48 18.74 6.22
CA GLU A 249 27.05 17.44 6.60
C GLU A 249 26.75 17.06 8.06
N ASP A 250 26.72 18.04 8.95
CA ASP A 250 26.44 17.84 10.38
C ASP A 250 24.97 17.48 10.67
N GLU A 251 24.06 17.75 9.72
CA GLU A 251 22.63 17.41 9.83
C GLU A 251 22.33 15.97 9.39
N ILE A 252 23.30 15.27 8.78
CA ILE A 252 23.11 13.90 8.27
C ILE A 252 23.92 12.91 9.10
N GLY A 253 23.26 12.22 10.02
CA GLY A 253 23.82 11.08 10.77
C GLY A 253 23.86 9.79 9.93
N GLU A 254 25.02 9.13 9.88
CA GLU A 254 25.18 7.77 9.31
C GLU A 254 25.34 6.75 10.44
N TYR A 255 24.47 5.74 10.46
CA TYR A 255 24.52 4.61 11.39
C TYR A 255 24.79 3.33 10.60
N SER A 256 26.06 2.93 10.50
CA SER A 256 26.51 1.80 9.66
C SER A 256 27.17 0.69 10.47
#